data_AF-A0A350IGN4-F1
#
_entry.id   AF-A0A350IGN4-F1
#
_cell.length_a   1.000
_cell.length_b   1.000
_cell.length_c   1.000
_cell.angle_alpha   90.00
_cell.angle_beta   90.00
_cell.angle_gamma   90.00
#
_symmetry.space_group_name_H-M   'P 1'
#
loop_
_entity.id
_entity.type
_entity.pdbx_description
1 polymer ?
#
loop_
_entity_poly.entity_id
_entity_poly.type
_entity_poly.pdbx_seq_one_letter_code
_entity_poly.pdbx_strand_id
1 'polypeptide(L)' 'MTKAEIVNEVAKSTGLEKTTVSTVVEAFMDSVKASLSKNEPVYLRGFGSFIIKH' A
#
# COMPACT_ATOMS: atom_id res chain seq x y z
N MET A 1 -3.28 -12.34 4.90
CA MET A 1 -2.34 -11.27 5.24
C MET A 1 -3.13 -10.00 5.54
N THR A 2 -3.06 -9.53 6.78
CA THR A 2 -3.67 -8.28 7.30
C THR A 2 -2.69 -7.13 7.16
N LYS A 3 -3.17 -5.88 7.33
CA LYS A 3 -2.30 -4.69 7.35
C LYS A 3 -1.17 -4.83 8.39
N ALA A 4 -1.48 -5.33 9.59
CA ALA A 4 -0.48 -5.53 10.64
C ALA A 4 0.57 -6.57 10.23
N GLU A 5 0.17 -7.64 9.55
CA GLU A 5 1.10 -8.65 9.01
C GLU A 5 2.00 -8.04 7.91
N ILE A 6 1.46 -7.21 7.02
CA ILE A 6 2.27 -6.48 6.01
C ILE A 6 3.30 -5.57 6.69
N VAL A 7 2.90 -4.78 7.68
CA VAL A 7 3.81 -3.88 8.41
C VAL A 7 4.93 -4.67 9.09
N ASN A 8 4.60 -5.81 9.70
CA ASN A 8 5.59 -6.68 10.33
C ASN A 8 6.59 -7.26 9.32
N GLU A 9 6.12 -7.78 8.19
CA GLU A 9 7.00 -8.36 7.16
C GLU A 9 7.89 -7.31 6.48
N VAL A 10 7.35 -6.11 6.21
CA VAL A 10 8.13 -5.00 5.63
C VAL A 10 9.15 -4.48 6.64
N ALA A 11 8.80 -4.29 7.92
CA ALA A 11 9.75 -3.89 8.94
C ALA A 11 10.88 -4.92 9.11
N LYS A 12 10.55 -6.21 9.10
CA LYS A 12 11.52 -7.32 9.18
C LYS A 12 12.47 -7.35 7.99
N SER A 13 11.97 -7.14 6.77
CA SER A 13 12.77 -7.21 5.55
C SER A 13 13.62 -5.96 5.29
N THR A 14 13.17 -4.79 5.76
CA THR A 14 13.87 -3.50 5.53
C THR A 14 14.72 -3.05 6.72
N GLY A 15 14.48 -3.58 7.92
CA GLY A 15 15.13 -3.13 9.15
C GLY A 15 14.58 -1.80 9.70
N LEU A 16 13.54 -1.24 9.09
CA LEU A 16 12.90 -0.01 9.53
C LEU A 16 12.00 -0.25 10.76
N GLU A 17 11.85 0.79 11.58
CA GLU A 17 10.92 0.76 12.70
C GLU A 17 9.47 0.53 12.24
N LYS A 18 8.73 -0.28 13.00
CA LYS A 18 7.34 -0.64 12.67
C LYS A 18 6.42 0.58 12.59
N THR A 19 6.66 1.60 13.40
CA THR A 19 5.91 2.86 13.39
C THR A 19 6.07 3.57 12.04
N THR A 20 7.31 3.73 11.59
CA THR A 20 7.64 4.30 10.27
C THR A 20 7.02 3.50 9.14
N VAL A 21 7.15 2.16 9.16
CA VAL A 21 6.55 1.29 8.14
C VAL A 21 5.02 1.40 8.16
N SER A 22 4.39 1.45 9.34
CA SER A 22 2.94 1.64 9.47
C SER A 22 2.48 2.93 8.80
N THR A 23 3.17 4.04 9.07
CA THR A 23 2.88 5.34 8.44
C THR A 23 3.03 5.28 6.92
N VAL A 24 4.08 4.65 6.41
CA VAL A 24 4.29 4.50 4.96
C VAL A 24 3.19 3.67 4.30
N VAL A 25 2.81 2.54 4.92
CA VAL A 25 1.74 1.68 4.39
C VAL A 25 0.40 2.40 4.40
N GLU A 26 0.09 3.17 5.45
CA GLU A 26 -1.12 4.00 5.51
C GLU A 26 -1.14 5.05 4.40
N ALA A 27 -0.07 5.83 4.26
CA ALA A 27 0.04 6.86 3.23
C ALA A 27 -0.06 6.27 1.81
N PHE A 28 0.51 5.08 1.58
CA PHE A 28 0.36 4.35 0.34
C PHE A 28 -1.10 3.95 0.08
N MET A 29 -1.79 3.35 1.06
CA MET A 29 -3.19 2.96 0.92
C MET A 29 -4.10 4.18 0.68
N ASP A 30 -3.83 5.31 1.34
CA ASP A 30 -4.58 6.55 1.15
C ASP A 30 -4.35 7.14 -0.25
N SER A 31 -3.12 7.11 -0.75
CA SER A 31 -2.79 7.55 -2.11
C SER A 31 -3.51 6.71 -3.17
N VAL A 32 -3.52 5.38 -3.00
CA VAL A 32 -4.25 4.47 -3.91
C VAL A 32 -5.75 4.74 -3.85
N LYS A 33 -6.35 4.84 -2.65
CA LYS A 33 -7.77 5.17 -2.48
C LYS A 33 -8.14 6.49 -3.15
N ALA A 34 -7.33 7.53 -2.96
CA ALA A 34 -7.58 8.85 -3.53
C ALA A 34 -7.57 8.82 -5.07
N SER A 35 -6.62 8.11 -5.68
CA SER A 35 -6.57 7.96 -7.15
C SER A 35 -7.79 7.19 -7.68
N LEU A 36 -8.12 6.05 -7.07
CA LEU A 36 -9.27 5.23 -7.49
C LEU A 36 -10.60 5.97 -7.32
N SER A 37 -10.75 6.81 -6.29
CA SER A 37 -11.96 7.63 -6.09
C SER A 37 -12.20 8.65 -7.21
N LYS A 38 -11.16 9.00 -7.96
CA LYS A 38 -11.22 9.88 -9.14
C LYS A 38 -11.39 9.09 -10.45
N ASN A 39 -11.65 7.77 -10.37
CA ASN A 39 -11.61 6.84 -11.50
C ASN A 39 -10.24 6.81 -12.23
N GLU A 40 -9.16 7.13 -11.52
CA GLU A 40 -7.80 7.04 -12.04
C GLU A 40 -7.21 5.67 -11.62
N PRO A 41 -6.89 4.77 -12.56
CA PRO A 41 -6.29 3.47 -12.23
C PRO A 41 -4.83 3.64 -11.78
N VAL A 42 -4.42 2.82 -10.81
CA VAL A 42 -3.04 2.78 -10.30
C VAL A 42 -2.32 1.57 -10.87
N TYR A 43 -1.20 1.79 -11.55
CA TYR A 43 -0.36 0.74 -12.11
C TYR A 43 0.95 0.60 -11.33
N LEU A 44 1.20 -0.57 -10.76
CA LEU A 44 2.43 -0.91 -10.06
C LEU A 44 3.21 -1.95 -10.88
N ARG A 45 4.19 -1.47 -11.64
CA ARG A 45 4.99 -2.32 -12.53
C ARG A 45 5.66 -3.46 -11.75
N GLY A 46 5.52 -4.69 -12.24
CA GLY A 46 6.05 -5.89 -11.60
C GLY A 46 5.19 -6.46 -10.48
N PHE A 47 4.13 -5.75 -10.05
CA PHE A 47 3.19 -6.23 -9.02
C PHE A 47 1.79 -6.45 -9.59
N GLY A 48 1.21 -5.43 -10.23
CA GLY A 48 -0.15 -5.49 -10.74
C GLY A 48 -0.78 -4.12 -10.93
N SER A 49 -2.11 -4.08 -10.94
CA SER A 49 -2.88 -2.84 -11.07
C SER A 49 -4.09 -2.83 -10.15
N PHE A 50 -4.46 -1.64 -9.71
CA PHE A 50 -5.71 -1.37 -9.01
C PHE A 50 -6.63 -0.58 -9.93
N ILE A 51 -7.80 -1.14 -10.22
CA ILE A 51 -8.77 -0.59 -11.17
C ILE A 51 -10.17 -0.82 -10.58
N ILE A 52 -11.04 0.18 -10.62
CA ILE A 52 -12.46 0.02 -10.30
C ILE A 52 -13.12 -0.74 -11.45
N LYS A 53 -13.78 -1.86 -11.17
CA LYS A 53 -14.62 -2.59 -12.13
C LYS A 53 -16.09 -2.32 -11.83
N HIS A 54 -16.86 -2.11 -12.90
CA HIS A 54 -18.32 -1.97 -12.86
C HIS A 54 -19.01 -3.32 -12.76
#